data_AF-F8F1Z2-F1
#
_entry.id   AF-F8F1Z2-F1
#
_cell.length_a   1.000
_cell.length_b   1.000
_cell.length_c   1.000
_cell.angle_alpha   90.00
_cell.angle_beta   90.00
_cell.angle_gamma   90.00
#
_symmetry.space_group_name_H-M   'P 1'
#
loop_
_entity.id
_entity.type
_entity.pdbx_description
1 polymer ?
#
loop_
_entity_poly.entity_id
_entity_poly.type
_entity_poly.pdbx_seq_one_letter_code
_entity_poly.pdbx_strand_id
1 'polypeptide(L)'
;MILFSMLWIPALYLFVEALQQPKDREKKGMILAIFGGTVMGILAFFFPQLVPEGSFGIIQWIHGFIDVIALPVLIPLCFRYLLQIRYKHQIYIEINQFILIWLIPMALVKSIQWNIYKDGILLVLTPGLWGALSIGIPWLLEKAEEEIGFFSFFFYAMAYVLPLFATTAYWAWFLKLYLVAVLAAIVSFLPGVWYLVTNYWRFVQQRGLDHSLGNHNDSP
;
A
#
# COMPACT_ATOMS: atom_id res chain seq x y z
N MET A 1 -11.96 7.25 19.37
CA MET A 1 -11.12 8.32 19.97
C MET A 1 -9.97 7.78 20.82
N ILE A 2 -10.16 6.83 21.75
CA ILE A 2 -9.06 6.32 22.58
C ILE A 2 -7.98 5.57 21.78
N LEU A 3 -8.38 4.64 20.89
CA LEU A 3 -7.45 3.96 19.97
C LEU A 3 -6.76 4.93 18.99
N PHE A 4 -7.45 6.02 18.63
CA PHE A 4 -6.93 7.10 17.79
C PHE A 4 -5.82 7.88 18.51
N SER A 5 -6.03 8.25 19.78
CA SER A 5 -5.00 8.89 20.61
C SER A 5 -3.84 7.93 20.89
N MET A 6 -4.12 6.65 21.11
CA MET A 6 -3.08 5.63 21.38
C MET A 6 -2.19 5.30 20.18
N LEU A 7 -2.68 5.41 18.94
CA LEU A 7 -1.88 5.24 17.72
C LEU A 7 -1.13 6.52 17.31
N TRP A 8 -1.71 7.70 17.57
CA TRP A 8 -1.07 8.98 17.26
C TRP A 8 0.07 9.35 18.20
N ILE A 9 0.07 8.88 19.46
CA ILE A 9 1.18 9.14 20.38
C ILE A 9 2.50 8.49 19.87
N PRO A 10 2.54 7.20 19.48
CA PRO A 10 3.71 6.60 18.83
C PRO A 10 4.04 7.23 17.46
N ALA A 11 3.04 7.56 16.64
CA ALA A 11 3.28 8.18 15.33
C ALA A 11 3.85 9.61 15.43
N LEU A 12 3.36 10.41 16.39
CA LEU A 12 3.92 11.72 16.71
C LEU A 12 5.28 11.61 17.38
N TYR A 13 5.49 10.59 18.21
CA TYR A 13 6.79 10.30 18.79
C TYR A 13 7.81 9.96 17.70
N LEU A 14 7.49 9.05 16.78
CA LEU A 14 8.32 8.73 15.61
C LEU A 14 8.54 9.95 14.71
N PHE A 15 7.53 10.82 14.54
CA PHE A 15 7.63 12.07 13.81
C PHE A 15 8.59 13.07 14.48
N VAL A 16 8.50 13.24 15.80
CA VAL A 16 9.40 14.11 16.58
C VAL A 16 10.81 13.54 16.61
N GLU A 17 10.97 12.23 16.80
CA GLU A 17 12.25 11.54 16.76
C GLU A 17 12.91 11.65 15.38
N ALA A 18 12.10 11.59 14.31
CA ALA A 18 12.55 11.81 12.94
C ALA A 18 12.98 13.27 12.68
N LEU A 19 12.32 14.25 13.32
CA LEU A 19 12.70 15.67 13.24
C LEU A 19 13.99 15.98 14.02
N GLN A 20 14.24 15.26 15.12
CA GLN A 20 15.41 15.44 15.97
C GLN A 20 16.70 14.82 15.38
N GLN A 21 16.59 13.96 14.35
CA GLN A 21 17.73 13.33 13.68
C GLN A 21 17.80 13.68 12.17
N PRO A 22 18.01 14.96 11.80
CA PRO A 22 17.89 15.47 10.42
C PRO A 22 18.97 14.97 9.45
N LYS A 23 19.93 14.15 9.90
CA LYS A 23 20.96 13.54 9.04
C LYS A 23 20.52 12.22 8.41
N ASP A 24 19.48 11.58 8.93
CA ASP A 24 19.01 10.30 8.44
C ASP A 24 18.01 10.47 7.26
N ARG A 25 18.29 9.80 6.14
CA ARG A 25 17.49 9.89 4.91
C ARG A 25 16.20 9.09 5.04
N GLU A 26 16.21 8.01 5.81
CA GLU A 26 15.05 7.16 6.04
C GLU A 26 13.98 7.87 6.85
N LYS A 27 14.40 8.51 7.93
CA LYS A 27 13.52 9.35 8.76
C LYS A 27 12.87 10.49 7.98
N LYS A 28 13.59 11.11 7.02
CA LYS A 28 13.00 12.11 6.11
C LYS A 28 11.92 11.52 5.20
N GLY A 29 12.17 10.32 4.66
CA GLY A 29 11.19 9.59 3.86
C GLY A 29 9.91 9.27 4.63
N MET A 30 10.06 8.81 5.88
CA MET A 30 8.93 8.55 6.79
C MET A 30 8.13 9.81 7.09
N ILE A 31 8.79 10.92 7.42
CA ILE A 31 8.12 12.21 7.67
C ILE A 31 7.33 12.65 6.44
N LEU A 32 7.92 12.58 5.25
CA LEU A 32 7.26 12.97 4.00
C LEU A 32 6.04 12.09 3.72
N ALA A 33 6.13 10.79 3.99
CA ALA A 33 5.01 9.87 3.85
C ALA A 33 3.85 10.22 4.80
N ILE A 34 4.16 10.43 6.08
CA ILE A 34 3.15 10.79 7.10
C ILE A 34 2.52 12.14 6.77
N PHE A 35 3.32 13.14 6.43
CA PHE A 35 2.84 14.48 6.13
C PHE A 35 1.97 14.49 4.86
N GLY A 36 2.44 13.86 3.79
CA GLY A 36 1.68 13.72 2.55
C GLY A 36 0.37 12.94 2.75
N GLY A 37 0.42 11.83 3.49
CA GLY A 37 -0.76 11.07 3.89
C GLY A 37 -1.75 11.89 4.72
N THR A 38 -1.26 12.74 5.63
CA THR A 38 -2.08 13.62 6.47
C THR A 38 -2.77 14.70 5.64
N VAL A 39 -2.04 15.37 4.74
CA VAL A 39 -2.63 16.37 3.83
C VAL A 39 -3.71 15.73 2.96
N MET A 40 -3.44 14.56 2.37
CA MET A 40 -4.44 13.83 1.58
C MET A 40 -5.62 13.37 2.43
N GLY A 41 -5.39 12.92 3.67
CA GLY A 41 -6.45 12.56 4.61
C GLY A 41 -7.35 13.75 4.94
N ILE A 42 -6.78 14.93 5.19
CA ILE A 42 -7.55 16.17 5.42
C ILE A 42 -8.37 16.52 4.18
N LEU A 43 -7.78 16.45 2.98
CA LEU A 43 -8.51 16.69 1.73
C LEU A 43 -9.68 15.69 1.58
N ALA A 44 -9.41 14.39 1.77
CA ALA A 44 -10.44 13.35 1.72
C ALA A 44 -11.55 13.52 2.78
N PHE A 45 -11.26 14.17 3.91
CA PHE A 45 -12.27 14.52 4.91
C PHE A 45 -13.28 15.54 4.38
N PHE A 46 -12.81 16.56 3.64
CA PHE A 46 -13.67 17.59 3.04
C PHE A 46 -14.40 17.13 1.78
N PHE A 47 -13.96 16.03 1.16
CA PHE A 47 -14.62 15.41 0.00
C PHE A 47 -15.09 13.98 0.35
N PRO A 48 -16.08 13.84 1.27
CA PRO A 48 -16.38 12.56 1.93
C PRO A 48 -17.02 11.50 1.02
N GLN A 49 -17.71 11.90 -0.05
CA GLN A 49 -18.35 10.99 -0.98
C GLN A 49 -18.29 11.53 -2.40
N LEU A 50 -17.50 10.86 -3.23
CA LEU A 50 -17.63 10.95 -4.68
C LEU A 50 -18.65 9.94 -5.23
N VAL A 51 -19.21 9.05 -4.41
CA VAL A 51 -20.28 8.13 -4.82
C VAL A 51 -21.63 8.79 -4.49
N PRO A 52 -22.32 9.42 -5.45
CA PRO A 52 -23.68 9.87 -5.21
C PRO A 52 -24.57 8.65 -5.00
N GLU A 53 -25.41 8.70 -3.96
CA GLU A 53 -26.50 7.76 -3.73
C GLU A 53 -27.36 7.71 -5.00
N GLY A 54 -27.30 6.60 -5.75
CA GLY A 54 -28.00 6.42 -7.03
C GLY A 54 -27.14 6.40 -8.29
N SER A 55 -25.82 6.60 -8.19
CA SER A 55 -24.92 6.26 -9.31
C SER A 55 -25.04 4.76 -9.64
N PHE A 56 -25.06 4.38 -10.92
CA PHE A 56 -25.20 2.98 -11.34
C PHE A 56 -24.11 2.63 -12.36
N GLY A 57 -23.64 1.38 -12.35
CA GLY A 57 -22.74 0.84 -13.37
C GLY A 57 -21.33 1.46 -13.34
N ILE A 58 -20.85 1.94 -14.49
CA ILE A 58 -19.45 2.36 -14.71
C ILE A 58 -19.04 3.56 -13.84
N ILE A 59 -19.98 4.46 -13.51
CA ILE A 59 -19.69 5.64 -12.67
C ILE A 59 -19.21 5.20 -11.28
N GLN A 60 -19.86 4.19 -10.67
CA GLN A 60 -19.42 3.63 -9.39
C GLN A 60 -18.04 2.97 -9.49
N TRP A 61 -17.76 2.31 -10.61
CA TRP A 61 -16.44 1.70 -10.86
C TRP A 61 -15.36 2.77 -10.92
N ILE A 62 -15.59 3.88 -11.65
CA ILE A 62 -14.67 5.02 -11.75
C ILE A 62 -14.44 5.64 -10.37
N HIS A 63 -15.49 5.81 -9.56
CA HIS A 63 -15.32 6.32 -8.20
C HIS A 63 -14.56 5.35 -7.29
N GLY A 64 -14.82 4.05 -7.40
CA GLY A 64 -14.02 3.01 -6.75
C GLY A 64 -12.55 3.12 -7.09
N PHE A 65 -12.22 3.40 -8.36
CA PHE A 65 -10.85 3.62 -8.81
C PHE A 65 -10.25 4.89 -8.19
N ILE A 66 -10.96 6.02 -8.27
CA ILE A 66 -10.45 7.34 -7.95
C ILE A 66 -10.30 7.58 -6.44
N ASP A 67 -11.31 7.22 -5.66
CA ASP A 67 -11.39 7.64 -4.26
C ASP A 67 -11.21 6.49 -3.27
N VAL A 68 -11.43 5.24 -3.73
CA VAL A 68 -11.58 4.11 -2.80
C VAL A 68 -10.43 3.13 -2.87
N ILE A 69 -9.94 2.73 -4.05
CA ILE A 69 -9.02 1.60 -4.20
C ILE A 69 -7.69 2.00 -4.85
N ALA A 70 -7.70 2.38 -6.13
CA ALA A 70 -6.47 2.45 -6.92
C ALA A 70 -5.68 3.74 -6.67
N LEU A 71 -6.32 4.89 -6.84
CA LEU A 71 -5.64 6.19 -6.73
C LEU A 71 -5.04 6.49 -5.34
N PRO A 72 -5.68 6.12 -4.20
CA PRO A 72 -5.05 6.25 -2.88
C PRO A 72 -3.68 5.56 -2.77
N VAL A 73 -3.47 4.47 -3.50
CA VAL A 73 -2.20 3.72 -3.54
C VAL A 73 -1.26 4.26 -4.63
N LEU A 74 -1.80 4.64 -5.79
CA LEU A 74 -1.00 5.15 -6.91
C LEU A 74 -0.44 6.55 -6.67
N ILE A 75 -1.15 7.42 -5.92
CA ILE A 75 -0.68 8.77 -5.58
C ILE A 75 0.65 8.74 -4.83
N PRO A 76 0.80 8.03 -3.69
CA PRO A 76 2.08 7.96 -2.99
C PRO A 76 3.17 7.28 -3.82
N LEU A 77 2.83 6.31 -4.67
CA LEU A 77 3.78 5.69 -5.61
C LEU A 77 4.34 6.74 -6.58
N CYS A 78 3.46 7.50 -7.25
CA CYS A 78 3.84 8.58 -8.15
C CYS A 78 4.68 9.64 -7.43
N PHE A 79 4.26 10.06 -6.23
CA PHE A 79 5.00 11.04 -5.44
C PHE A 79 6.41 10.53 -5.08
N ARG A 80 6.54 9.26 -4.70
CA ARG A 80 7.83 8.63 -4.40
C ARG A 80 8.76 8.58 -5.62
N TYR A 81 8.23 8.25 -6.80
CA TYR A 81 9.00 8.28 -8.05
C TYR A 81 9.42 9.70 -8.43
N LEU A 82 8.53 10.69 -8.29
CA LEU A 82 8.86 12.10 -8.55
C LEU A 82 9.98 12.60 -7.62
N LEU A 83 9.95 12.22 -6.34
CA LEU A 83 11.03 12.50 -5.40
C LEU A 83 12.35 11.84 -5.84
N GLN A 84 12.32 10.59 -6.32
CA GLN A 84 13.51 9.89 -6.80
C GLN A 84 14.16 10.59 -7.99
N ILE A 85 13.35 11.07 -8.94
CA ILE A 85 13.81 11.84 -10.10
C ILE A 85 14.43 13.17 -9.63
N ARG A 86 13.74 13.91 -8.74
CA ARG A 86 14.18 15.23 -8.28
C ARG A 86 15.47 15.19 -7.46
N TYR A 87 15.62 14.19 -6.60
CA TYR A 87 16.72 14.10 -5.61
C TYR A 87 17.82 13.09 -5.98
N LYS A 88 17.90 12.69 -7.26
CA LYS A 88 18.96 11.83 -7.82
C LYS A 88 19.21 10.54 -7.03
N HIS A 89 18.23 9.64 -7.00
CA HIS A 89 18.38 8.28 -6.46
C HIS A 89 18.82 8.18 -5.00
N GLN A 90 18.60 9.23 -4.18
CA GLN A 90 18.69 9.05 -2.74
C GLN A 90 17.54 8.13 -2.32
N ILE A 91 17.89 6.90 -1.93
CA ILE A 91 16.96 5.98 -1.28
C ILE A 91 16.70 6.59 0.10
N TYR A 92 15.57 7.30 0.21
CA TYR A 92 15.09 7.79 1.48
C TYR A 92 14.52 6.60 2.23
N ILE A 93 13.49 5.98 1.69
CA ILE A 93 12.78 4.84 2.29
C ILE A 93 12.36 3.86 1.19
N GLU A 94 12.19 2.59 1.53
CA GLU A 94 11.60 1.58 0.64
C GLU A 94 10.23 2.02 0.13
N ILE A 95 9.92 1.71 -1.13
CA ILE A 95 8.69 2.16 -1.80
C ILE A 95 7.45 1.61 -1.08
N ASN A 96 7.46 0.33 -0.72
CA ASN A 96 6.37 -0.34 -0.02
C ASN A 96 6.08 0.33 1.33
N GLN A 97 7.14 0.61 2.09
CA GLN A 97 7.04 1.28 3.38
C GLN A 97 6.51 2.72 3.23
N PHE A 98 6.98 3.47 2.22
CA PHE A 98 6.49 4.81 1.93
C PHE A 98 4.98 4.85 1.71
N ILE A 99 4.48 3.96 0.84
CA ILE A 99 3.06 3.88 0.49
C ILE A 99 2.24 3.46 1.71
N LEU A 100 2.68 2.43 2.44
CA LEU A 100 1.97 1.95 3.63
C LEU A 100 1.87 3.04 4.71
N ILE A 101 2.97 3.76 4.97
CA ILE A 101 2.98 4.86 5.94
C ILE A 101 2.06 6.00 5.48
N TRP A 102 2.07 6.34 4.19
CA TRP A 102 1.17 7.34 3.61
C TRP A 102 -0.30 6.96 3.78
N LEU A 103 -0.62 5.68 3.66
CA LEU A 103 -1.99 5.20 3.78
C LEU A 103 -2.50 5.23 5.23
N ILE A 104 -1.65 5.31 6.25
CA ILE A 104 -2.09 5.30 7.66
C ILE A 104 -3.06 6.46 7.97
N PRO A 105 -2.72 7.75 7.74
CA PRO A 105 -3.66 8.84 7.97
C PRO A 105 -4.91 8.76 7.09
N MET A 106 -4.79 8.25 5.86
CA MET A 106 -5.91 8.12 4.94
C MET A 106 -6.90 7.03 5.37
N ALA A 107 -6.39 5.86 5.78
CA ALA A 107 -7.16 4.77 6.36
C ALA A 107 -7.90 5.25 7.61
N LEU A 108 -7.27 6.09 8.42
CA LEU A 108 -7.89 6.66 9.62
C LEU A 108 -9.12 7.50 9.27
N VAL A 109 -8.98 8.45 8.34
CA VAL A 109 -10.10 9.31 7.92
C VAL A 109 -11.21 8.49 7.27
N LYS A 110 -10.86 7.59 6.35
CA LYS A 110 -11.83 6.71 5.68
C LYS A 110 -12.51 5.76 6.68
N SER A 111 -11.82 5.27 7.71
CA SER A 111 -12.43 4.43 8.75
C SER A 111 -13.51 5.17 9.53
N ILE A 112 -13.33 6.46 9.81
CA ILE A 112 -14.34 7.29 10.47
C ILE A 112 -15.55 7.47 9.54
N GLN A 113 -15.30 7.78 8.26
CA GLN A 113 -16.35 7.97 7.26
C GLN A 113 -17.15 6.68 7.01
N TRP A 114 -16.49 5.53 6.88
CA TRP A 114 -17.12 4.25 6.55
C TRP A 114 -17.82 3.59 7.73
N ASN A 115 -17.35 3.83 8.96
CA ASN A 115 -18.00 3.30 10.16
C ASN A 115 -19.42 3.89 10.36
N ILE A 116 -19.70 5.09 9.81
CA ILE A 116 -21.04 5.68 9.83
C ILE A 116 -22.04 4.80 9.05
N TYR A 117 -21.60 4.17 7.97
CA TYR A 117 -22.44 3.36 7.09
C TYR A 117 -22.47 1.86 7.47
N LYS A 118 -21.69 1.45 8.48
CA LYS A 118 -21.58 0.06 8.97
C LYS A 118 -21.33 -0.99 7.88
N ASP A 119 -20.68 -0.60 6.79
CA ASP A 119 -20.38 -1.53 5.71
C ASP A 119 -19.06 -2.28 6.00
N GLY A 120 -19.17 -3.56 6.37
CA GLY A 120 -18.02 -4.41 6.66
C GLY A 120 -17.05 -4.59 5.49
N ILE A 121 -17.51 -4.33 4.26
CA ILE A 121 -16.70 -4.40 3.03
C ILE A 121 -15.67 -3.28 3.03
N LEU A 122 -16.11 -2.06 3.31
CA LEU A 122 -15.24 -0.88 3.39
C LEU A 122 -14.23 -1.00 4.53
N LEU A 123 -14.59 -1.70 5.61
CA LEU A 123 -13.72 -1.87 6.78
C LEU A 123 -12.69 -3.00 6.66
N VAL A 124 -12.89 -3.97 5.76
CA VAL A 124 -12.01 -5.16 5.65
C VAL A 124 -11.44 -5.32 4.25
N LEU A 125 -12.28 -5.37 3.22
CA LEU A 125 -11.84 -5.63 1.84
C LEU A 125 -10.97 -4.47 1.31
N THR A 126 -11.40 -3.23 1.51
CA THR A 126 -10.68 -2.06 1.00
C THR A 126 -9.26 -1.93 1.60
N PRO A 127 -9.06 -1.98 2.93
CA PRO A 127 -7.70 -2.00 3.50
C PRO A 127 -6.86 -3.19 3.03
N GLY A 128 -7.48 -4.37 2.85
CA GLY A 128 -6.81 -5.54 2.30
C GLY A 128 -6.29 -5.29 0.88
N LEU A 129 -7.14 -4.74 0.01
CA LEU A 129 -6.77 -4.38 -1.37
C LEU A 129 -5.70 -3.29 -1.40
N TRP A 130 -5.75 -2.31 -0.50
CA TRP A 130 -4.69 -1.31 -0.36
C TRP A 130 -3.35 -1.95 -0.03
N GLY A 131 -3.31 -2.84 0.96
CA GLY A 131 -2.10 -3.58 1.31
C GLY A 131 -1.58 -4.41 0.15
N ALA A 132 -2.46 -5.12 -0.55
CA ALA A 132 -2.12 -5.92 -1.72
C ALA A 132 -1.51 -5.08 -2.84
N LEU A 133 -2.09 -3.93 -3.18
CA LEU A 133 -1.56 -3.03 -4.22
C LEU A 133 -0.26 -2.35 -3.79
N SER A 134 -0.16 -1.94 -2.51
CA SER A 134 1.01 -1.25 -1.96
C SER A 134 2.28 -2.09 -1.97
N ILE A 135 2.12 -3.41 -1.96
CA ILE A 135 3.21 -4.39 -2.02
C ILE A 135 3.34 -4.95 -3.43
N GLY A 136 2.22 -5.32 -4.04
CA GLY A 136 2.18 -6.01 -5.33
C GLY A 136 2.62 -5.14 -6.50
N ILE A 137 2.21 -3.88 -6.56
CA ILE A 137 2.59 -2.99 -7.67
C ILE A 137 4.11 -2.74 -7.66
N PRO A 138 4.73 -2.29 -6.55
CA PRO A 138 6.17 -2.03 -6.58
C PRO A 138 6.99 -3.29 -6.86
N TRP A 139 6.58 -4.44 -6.30
CA TRP A 139 7.25 -5.72 -6.58
C TRP A 139 7.17 -6.12 -8.07
N LEU A 140 6.00 -5.94 -8.71
CA LEU A 140 5.86 -6.19 -10.14
C LEU A 140 6.72 -5.23 -10.98
N LEU A 141 6.82 -3.97 -10.59
CA LEU A 141 7.67 -2.99 -11.26
C LEU A 141 9.16 -3.33 -11.11
N GLU A 142 9.60 -3.72 -9.91
CA GLU A 142 10.97 -4.19 -9.65
C GLU A 142 11.29 -5.43 -10.51
N LYS A 143 10.38 -6.41 -10.55
CA LYS A 143 10.54 -7.59 -11.42
C LYS A 143 10.56 -7.25 -12.90
N ALA A 144 9.81 -6.25 -13.31
CA ALA A 144 9.81 -5.79 -14.69
C ALA A 144 11.15 -5.13 -15.08
N GLU A 145 11.80 -4.45 -14.14
CA GLU A 145 13.12 -3.82 -14.33
C GLU A 145 14.28 -4.83 -14.29
N GLU A 146 14.16 -5.89 -13.49
CA GLU A 146 15.17 -6.97 -13.40
C GLU A 146 15.19 -7.88 -14.63
N GLU A 147 14.01 -8.16 -15.20
CA GLU A 147 13.85 -9.09 -16.32
C GLU A 147 14.00 -8.36 -17.67
N ILE A 148 14.33 -9.11 -18.73
CA ILE A 148 14.48 -8.57 -20.09
C ILE A 148 13.50 -9.30 -21.04
N GLY A 149 12.91 -8.57 -21.99
CA GLY A 149 12.07 -9.14 -23.04
C GLY A 149 10.62 -9.35 -22.62
N PHE A 150 10.03 -10.50 -22.96
CA PHE A 150 8.59 -10.76 -22.77
C PHE A 150 8.17 -10.72 -21.29
N PHE A 151 9.00 -11.25 -20.39
CA PHE A 151 8.68 -11.26 -18.96
C PHE A 151 8.64 -9.84 -18.36
N SER A 152 9.56 -8.96 -18.78
CA SER A 152 9.53 -7.54 -18.41
C SER A 152 8.21 -6.88 -18.81
N PHE A 153 7.80 -7.05 -20.09
CA PHE A 153 6.52 -6.54 -20.58
C PHE A 153 5.32 -7.11 -19.80
N PHE A 154 5.33 -8.42 -19.52
CA PHE A 154 4.28 -9.08 -18.76
C PHE A 154 4.13 -8.50 -17.34
N PHE A 155 5.24 -8.29 -16.63
CA PHE A 155 5.23 -7.71 -15.29
C PHE A 155 4.78 -6.24 -15.30
N TYR A 156 5.22 -5.44 -16.27
CA TYR A 156 4.70 -4.08 -16.46
C TYR A 156 3.20 -4.09 -16.72
N ALA A 157 2.72 -4.88 -17.68
CA ALA A 157 1.31 -4.99 -18.00
C ALA A 157 0.48 -5.39 -16.77
N MET A 158 0.97 -6.36 -15.99
CA MET A 158 0.32 -6.76 -14.74
C MET A 158 0.28 -5.62 -13.72
N ALA A 159 1.35 -4.84 -13.56
CA ALA A 159 1.37 -3.70 -12.64
C ALA A 159 0.28 -2.65 -12.98
N TYR A 160 0.00 -2.43 -14.28
CA TYR A 160 -1.06 -1.52 -14.74
C TYR A 160 -2.47 -2.09 -14.59
N VAL A 161 -2.63 -3.41 -14.75
CA VAL A 161 -3.96 -4.05 -14.70
C VAL A 161 -4.38 -4.39 -13.27
N LEU A 162 -3.44 -4.60 -12.35
CA LEU A 162 -3.73 -4.95 -10.95
C LEU A 162 -4.68 -3.96 -10.24
N PRO A 163 -4.53 -2.63 -10.38
CA PRO A 163 -5.47 -1.65 -9.81
C PRO A 163 -6.87 -1.72 -10.42
N LEU A 164 -6.98 -2.16 -11.68
CA LEU A 164 -8.27 -2.37 -12.34
C LEU A 164 -8.99 -3.58 -11.75
N PHE A 165 -8.28 -4.68 -11.49
CA PHE A 165 -8.84 -5.84 -10.79
C PHE A 165 -9.28 -5.49 -9.37
N ALA A 166 -8.48 -4.71 -8.64
CA ALA A 166 -8.82 -4.34 -7.26
C ALA A 166 -10.07 -3.44 -7.21
N THR A 167 -10.15 -2.48 -8.13
CA THR A 167 -11.37 -1.65 -8.30
C THR A 167 -12.58 -2.50 -8.70
N THR A 168 -12.39 -3.47 -9.60
CA THR A 168 -13.45 -4.37 -10.04
C THR A 168 -13.92 -5.27 -8.90
N ALA A 169 -13.03 -5.71 -8.01
CA ALA A 169 -13.39 -6.47 -6.82
C ALA A 169 -14.31 -5.65 -5.90
N TYR A 170 -13.94 -4.39 -5.62
CA TYR A 170 -14.76 -3.47 -4.85
C TYR A 170 -16.14 -3.24 -5.49
N TRP A 171 -16.16 -2.90 -6.79
CA TRP A 171 -17.39 -2.63 -7.53
C TRP A 171 -18.31 -3.86 -7.62
N ALA A 172 -17.77 -5.02 -7.94
CA ALA A 172 -18.54 -6.26 -8.04
C ALA A 172 -19.13 -6.65 -6.69
N TRP A 173 -18.40 -6.40 -5.60
CA TRP A 173 -18.92 -6.63 -4.26
C TRP A 173 -20.10 -5.70 -3.96
N PHE A 174 -19.98 -4.41 -4.28
CA PHE A 174 -21.06 -3.44 -4.11
C PHE A 174 -22.33 -3.84 -4.87
N LEU A 175 -22.18 -4.39 -6.08
CA LEU A 175 -23.29 -4.93 -6.89
C LEU A 175 -23.77 -6.32 -6.46
N LYS A 176 -23.24 -6.88 -5.36
CA LYS A 176 -23.54 -8.23 -4.86
C LYS A 176 -23.19 -9.37 -5.84
N LEU A 177 -22.29 -9.11 -6.78
CA LEU A 177 -21.72 -10.11 -7.69
C LEU A 177 -20.52 -10.80 -7.01
N TYR A 178 -20.78 -11.51 -5.91
CA TYR A 178 -19.74 -12.01 -5.01
C TYR A 178 -18.70 -12.92 -5.68
N LEU A 179 -19.12 -13.78 -6.61
CA LEU A 179 -18.19 -14.66 -7.33
C LEU A 179 -17.15 -13.85 -8.12
N VAL A 180 -17.60 -12.81 -8.84
CA VAL A 180 -16.71 -11.92 -9.60
C VAL A 180 -15.82 -11.13 -8.64
N ALA A 181 -16.39 -10.65 -7.53
CA ALA A 181 -15.65 -9.89 -6.53
C ALA A 181 -14.50 -10.71 -5.91
N VAL A 182 -14.78 -11.96 -5.53
CA VAL A 182 -13.78 -12.86 -4.94
C VAL A 182 -12.68 -13.19 -5.94
N LEU A 183 -13.03 -13.53 -7.19
CA LEU A 183 -12.04 -13.84 -8.22
C LEU A 183 -11.14 -12.64 -8.50
N ALA A 184 -11.72 -11.45 -8.67
CA ALA A 184 -10.96 -10.22 -8.89
C ALA A 184 -10.07 -9.88 -7.69
N ALA A 185 -10.55 -10.07 -6.46
CA ALA A 185 -9.76 -9.87 -5.26
C ALA A 185 -8.54 -10.81 -5.22
N ILE A 186 -8.74 -12.11 -5.45
CA ILE A 186 -7.66 -13.11 -5.47
C ILE A 186 -6.56 -12.71 -6.46
N VAL A 187 -6.93 -12.28 -7.67
CA VAL A 187 -5.98 -11.80 -8.69
C VAL A 187 -5.20 -10.58 -8.17
N SER A 188 -5.85 -9.65 -7.48
CA SER A 188 -5.18 -8.49 -6.87
C SER A 188 -4.25 -8.86 -5.71
N PHE A 189 -4.58 -9.86 -4.89
CA PHE A 189 -3.75 -10.31 -3.76
C PHE A 189 -2.54 -11.13 -4.19
N LEU A 190 -2.62 -11.84 -5.33
CA LEU A 190 -1.62 -12.79 -5.80
C LEU A 190 -0.18 -12.26 -5.78
N PRO A 191 0.13 -11.08 -6.38
CA PRO A 191 1.50 -10.55 -6.38
C PRO A 191 2.01 -10.22 -4.98
N GLY A 192 1.16 -9.65 -4.12
CA GLY A 192 1.52 -9.31 -2.74
C GLY A 192 1.77 -10.56 -1.88
N VAL A 193 0.94 -11.59 -2.02
CA VAL A 193 1.12 -12.88 -1.33
C VAL A 193 2.41 -13.55 -1.79
N TRP A 194 2.66 -13.57 -3.11
CA TRP A 194 3.87 -14.15 -3.66
C TRP A 194 5.14 -13.45 -3.14
N TYR A 195 5.14 -12.11 -3.12
CA TYR A 195 6.22 -11.33 -2.50
C TYR A 195 6.47 -11.73 -1.04
N LEU A 196 5.42 -11.84 -0.23
CA LEU A 196 5.55 -12.22 1.18
C LEU A 196 6.10 -13.64 1.35
N VAL A 197 5.62 -14.60 0.55
CA VAL A 197 6.10 -15.99 0.59
C VAL A 197 7.57 -16.08 0.21
N THR A 198 7.98 -15.42 -0.88
CA THR A 198 9.38 -15.45 -1.34
C THR A 198 10.33 -14.82 -0.33
N ASN A 199 9.97 -13.68 0.26
CA ASN A 199 10.79 -13.04 1.29
C ASN A 199 10.84 -13.84 2.60
N TYR A 200 9.73 -14.44 3.02
CA TYR A 200 9.70 -15.33 4.18
C TYR A 200 10.63 -16.54 3.97
N TRP A 201 10.59 -17.14 2.78
CA TRP A 201 11.45 -18.28 2.45
C TRP A 201 12.94 -17.90 2.48
N ARG A 202 13.32 -16.75 1.91
CA ARG A 202 14.70 -16.23 1.96
C ARG A 202 15.18 -16.03 3.39
N PHE A 203 14.34 -15.47 4.25
CA PHE A 203 14.65 -15.26 5.66
C PHE A 203 14.90 -16.57 6.42
N VAL A 204 14.07 -17.59 6.17
CA VAL A 204 14.25 -18.93 6.76
C VAL A 204 15.56 -19.56 6.30
N GLN A 205 15.92 -19.44 5.02
CA GLN A 205 17.19 -19.97 4.49
C GLN A 205 18.41 -19.28 5.11
N GLN A 206 18.39 -17.96 5.25
CA GLN A 206 19.49 -17.20 5.87
C GLN A 206 19.71 -17.60 7.34
N ARG A 207 18.64 -17.72 8.14
CA ARG A 207 18.77 -18.19 9.53
C ARG A 207 19.31 -19.61 9.66
N GLY A 208 18.99 -20.50 8.72
CA GLY A 208 19.54 -21.86 8.69
C GLY A 208 21.05 -21.87 8.41
N LEU A 209 21.53 -20.97 7.54
CA LEU A 209 22.95 -20.83 7.21
C LEU A 209 23.74 -20.21 8.37
N ASP A 210 23.21 -19.18 9.02
CA ASP A 210 23.86 -18.53 10.17
C ASP A 210 24.02 -19.50 11.36
N HIS A 211 23.04 -20.37 11.60
CA HIS A 211 23.15 -21.43 12.62
C HIS A 211 24.19 -22.50 12.27
N SER A 212 24.41 -22.79 10.99
CA SER A 212 25.45 -23.75 10.56
C SER A 212 26.86 -23.17 10.69
N LEU A 213 27.02 -21.86 10.51
CA LEU A 213 28.30 -21.15 10.60
C LEU A 213 28.67 -20.77 12.04
N GLY A 214 27.69 -20.55 12.92
CA GLY A 214 27.90 -20.27 14.33
C GLY A 214 28.42 -21.46 15.16
N ASN A 215 28.21 -22.70 14.69
CA ASN A 215 28.64 -23.92 15.41
C ASN A 215 30.11 -24.32 15.18
N HIS A 216 30.87 -23.59 14.35
CA HIS A 216 32.26 -23.91 14.03
C HIS A 216 33.31 -22.98 14.65
N ASN A 217 32.91 -21.95 15.39
CA ASN A 217 33.86 -20.99 16.00
C ASN A 217 34.09 -21.16 17.51
N ASP A 218 33.48 -22.14 18.16
CA ASP A 218 33.68 -22.45 19.59
C ASP A 218 34.55 -23.71 19.78
N SER A 219 35.74 -23.72 19.18
CA SER A 219 36.79 -24.72 19.49
C SER A 219 38.16 -24.06 19.34
N PRO A 220 38.74 -23.63 20.46
CA PRO A 220 39.94 -24.32 20.97
C PRO A 220 39.79 -24.85 22.40
#